data_AF-A0AA51RU12-F1
#
_entry.id   AF-A0AA51RU12-F1
#
_cell.length_a   1.000
_cell.length_b   1.000
_cell.length_c   1.000
_cell.angle_alpha   90.00
_cell.angle_beta   90.00
_cell.angle_gamma   90.00
#
_symmetry.space_group_name_H-M   'P 1'
#
loop_
_entity.id
_entity.type
_entity.pdbx_description
1 polymer ?
#
loop_
_entity_poly.entity_id
_entity_poly.type
_entity_poly.pdbx_seq_one_letter_code
_entity_poly.pdbx_strand_id
1 'polypeptide(L)'
;MAIYNDLLADTQPGGRLERFEKVESSEVEKLKSIYPNLPEDYLSFLEEVGNGEIGNAAYMIYNGVLSPDEIYDETTAESLSDILIFGDDMQGFCSGFDVEHGWSVVEVDPIDVSYRKTFDCFSDFVRDKLKLI
;
A
#
# COMPACT_ATOMS: atom_id res chain seq x y z
N MET A 1 -18.94 -0.98 9.57
CA MET A 1 -19.36 -0.62 8.20
C MET A 1 -18.18 -0.93 7.33
N ALA A 2 -18.33 -1.74 6.29
CA ALA A 2 -17.21 -2.07 5.40
C ALA A 2 -16.78 -0.81 4.63
N ILE A 3 -15.48 -0.50 4.68
CA ILE A 3 -14.91 0.76 4.15
C ILE A 3 -14.85 0.72 2.62
N TYR A 4 -14.73 -0.47 2.02
CA TYR A 4 -14.45 -0.66 0.60
C TYR A 4 -15.52 -1.45 -0.14
N ASN A 5 -16.76 -1.43 0.34
CA ASN A 5 -17.90 -2.01 -0.37
C ASN A 5 -18.02 -1.51 -1.82
N ASP A 6 -17.61 -0.27 -2.09
CA ASP A 6 -17.59 0.33 -3.43
C ASP A 6 -16.57 -0.33 -4.37
N LEU A 7 -15.50 -0.92 -3.84
CA LEU A 7 -14.42 -1.53 -4.63
C LEU A 7 -14.64 -3.02 -4.91
N LEU A 8 -15.59 -3.68 -4.24
CA LEU A 8 -15.84 -5.11 -4.41
C LEU A 8 -16.31 -5.50 -5.82
N ALA A 9 -16.89 -4.55 -6.57
CA ALA A 9 -17.24 -4.78 -7.97
C ALA A 9 -15.98 -4.86 -8.86
N ASP A 10 -14.92 -4.13 -8.52
CA ASP A 10 -13.66 -4.12 -9.27
C ASP A 10 -12.83 -5.41 -9.07
N THR A 11 -13.14 -6.24 -8.07
CA THR A 11 -12.46 -7.53 -7.85
C THR A 11 -13.01 -8.67 -8.70
N GLN A 12 -14.13 -8.44 -9.40
CA GLN A 12 -14.72 -9.44 -10.30
C GLN A 12 -13.96 -9.51 -11.63
N PRO A 13 -14.08 -10.61 -12.40
CA PRO A 13 -13.42 -10.73 -13.70
C PRO A 13 -13.73 -9.55 -14.64
N GLY A 14 -12.68 -8.98 -15.23
CA GLY A 14 -12.73 -7.76 -16.05
C GLY A 14 -12.70 -6.44 -15.27
N GLY A 15 -12.64 -6.50 -13.94
CA GLY A 15 -12.45 -5.35 -13.06
C GLY A 15 -10.98 -5.00 -12.86
N ARG A 16 -10.71 -3.79 -12.33
CA ARG A 16 -9.34 -3.29 -12.14
C ARG A 16 -8.55 -4.00 -11.03
N LEU A 17 -9.26 -4.70 -10.15
CA LEU A 17 -8.71 -5.45 -9.02
C LEU A 17 -8.94 -6.96 -9.20
N GLU A 18 -9.19 -7.45 -10.42
CA GLU A 18 -9.51 -8.86 -10.66
C GLU A 18 -8.40 -9.84 -10.21
N ARG A 19 -7.17 -9.35 -10.07
CA ARG A 19 -5.98 -10.10 -9.64
C ARG A 19 -5.70 -9.95 -8.15
N PHE A 20 -6.65 -9.41 -7.38
CA PHE A 20 -6.51 -9.28 -5.94
C PHE A 20 -6.93 -10.54 -5.21
N GLU A 21 -6.15 -10.91 -4.21
CA GLU A 21 -6.43 -11.99 -3.28
C GLU A 21 -6.59 -11.42 -1.87
N LYS A 22 -7.72 -11.74 -1.23
CA LYS A 22 -7.99 -11.32 0.15
C LYS A 22 -6.92 -11.87 1.07
N VAL A 23 -6.45 -11.03 1.98
CA VAL A 23 -5.52 -11.45 3.03
C VAL A 23 -6.32 -12.10 4.15
N GLU A 24 -5.85 -13.25 4.62
CA GLU A 24 -6.50 -13.97 5.71
C GLU A 24 -6.47 -13.14 7.00
N SER A 25 -7.56 -13.12 7.77
CA SER A 25 -7.62 -12.34 9.03
C SER A 25 -6.49 -12.71 10.00
N SER A 26 -6.01 -13.95 9.97
CA SER A 26 -4.86 -14.37 10.80
C SER A 26 -3.53 -13.69 10.42
N GLU A 27 -3.37 -13.28 9.16
CA GLU A 27 -2.20 -12.52 8.69
C GLU A 27 -2.35 -11.05 9.00
N VAL A 28 -3.56 -10.49 8.85
CA VAL A 28 -3.85 -9.10 9.24
C VAL A 28 -3.67 -8.90 10.74
N GLU A 29 -4.09 -9.84 11.57
CA GLU A 29 -3.84 -9.80 13.03
C GLU A 29 -2.33 -9.87 13.36
N LYS A 30 -1.52 -10.61 12.58
CA LYS A 30 -0.05 -10.59 12.74
C LYS A 30 0.52 -9.23 12.36
N LEU A 31 0.09 -8.65 11.24
CA LEU A 31 0.53 -7.31 10.83
C LEU A 31 0.19 -6.27 11.90
N LYS A 32 -1.02 -6.32 12.44
CA LYS A 32 -1.45 -5.45 13.54
C LYS A 32 -0.64 -5.68 14.82
N SER A 33 -0.21 -6.91 15.10
CA SER A 33 0.66 -7.18 16.25
C SER A 33 2.09 -6.65 16.06
N ILE A 34 2.60 -6.63 14.82
CA ILE A 34 3.95 -6.14 14.50
C ILE A 34 3.94 -4.61 14.43
N TYR A 35 2.93 -4.05 13.77
CA TYR A 35 2.74 -2.62 13.52
C TYR A 35 1.40 -2.17 14.12
N PRO A 36 1.31 -1.96 15.45
CA PRO A 36 0.05 -1.65 16.13
C PRO A 36 -0.57 -0.30 15.73
N ASN A 37 0.22 0.58 15.12
CA ASN A 37 -0.22 1.90 14.67
C ASN A 37 -0.48 1.96 13.15
N LEU A 38 -0.39 0.84 12.43
CA LEU A 38 -0.67 0.79 10.99
C LEU A 38 -2.11 1.26 10.72
N PRO A 39 -2.37 2.02 9.64
CA PRO A 39 -3.70 2.58 9.37
C PRO A 39 -4.78 1.50 9.31
N GLU A 40 -5.88 1.73 10.04
CA GLU A 40 -7.01 0.81 10.09
C GLU A 40 -7.68 0.68 8.72
N ASP A 41 -7.65 1.73 7.91
CA ASP A 41 -8.19 1.71 6.55
C ASP A 41 -7.35 0.84 5.60
N TYR A 42 -6.03 0.74 5.80
CA TYR A 42 -5.18 -0.20 5.08
C TYR A 42 -5.39 -1.65 5.53
N LEU A 43 -5.46 -1.90 6.84
CA LEU A 43 -5.76 -3.24 7.37
C LEU A 43 -7.12 -3.74 6.87
N SER A 44 -8.14 -2.87 6.92
CA SER A 44 -9.48 -3.18 6.40
C SER A 44 -9.45 -3.45 4.89
N PHE A 45 -8.60 -2.76 4.14
CA PHE A 45 -8.44 -3.01 2.70
C PHE A 45 -7.88 -4.41 2.43
N LEU A 46 -6.84 -4.82 3.17
CA LEU A 46 -6.25 -6.16 3.03
C LEU A 46 -7.26 -7.28 3.35
N GLU A 47 -8.14 -7.10 4.35
CA GLU A 47 -9.19 -8.08 4.66
C GLU A 47 -10.36 -8.06 3.67
N GLU A 48 -10.84 -6.87 3.30
CA GLU A 48 -12.04 -6.72 2.48
C GLU A 48 -11.77 -6.96 1.00
N VAL A 49 -10.68 -6.40 0.49
CA VAL A 49 -10.33 -6.36 -0.94
C VAL A 49 -9.15 -7.26 -1.24
N GLY A 50 -8.08 -7.15 -0.45
CA GLY A 50 -6.88 -7.97 -0.60
C GLY A 50 -5.64 -7.22 -1.06
N ASN A 51 -4.73 -7.96 -1.65
CA ASN A 51 -3.48 -7.49 -2.22
C ASN A 51 -3.32 -8.03 -3.65
N GLY A 52 -2.48 -7.38 -4.46
CA GLY A 52 -2.23 -7.80 -5.83
C GLY A 52 -2.02 -6.65 -6.81
N GLU A 53 -2.10 -6.99 -8.09
CA GLU A 53 -1.86 -6.08 -9.19
C GLU A 53 -3.13 -5.28 -9.55
N ILE A 54 -3.02 -3.95 -9.58
CA ILE A 54 -4.05 -3.06 -10.12
C ILE A 54 -3.85 -2.93 -11.63
N GLY A 55 -4.92 -3.17 -12.40
CA GLY A 55 -5.02 -2.86 -13.83
C GLY A 55 -3.94 -3.49 -14.71
N ASN A 56 -3.90 -4.82 -14.76
CA ASN A 56 -2.95 -5.60 -15.58
C ASN A 56 -1.48 -5.19 -15.38
N ALA A 57 -1.02 -5.21 -14.12
CA ALA A 57 0.34 -4.87 -13.70
C ALA A 57 0.75 -3.39 -13.88
N ALA A 58 -0.20 -2.46 -13.71
CA ALA A 58 0.12 -1.03 -13.65
C ALA A 58 0.62 -0.60 -12.26
N TYR A 59 0.24 -1.33 -11.21
CA TYR A 59 0.62 -1.05 -9.84
C TYR A 59 0.49 -2.32 -8.98
N MET A 60 1.34 -2.52 -7.98
CA MET A 60 1.28 -3.64 -7.05
C MET A 60 0.96 -3.14 -5.64
N ILE A 61 -0.03 -3.73 -4.98
CA ILE A 61 -0.27 -3.58 -3.54
C ILE A 61 0.18 -4.87 -2.86
N TYR A 62 1.03 -4.75 -1.84
CA TYR A 62 1.56 -5.89 -1.10
C TYR A 62 0.54 -6.40 -0.06
N ASN A 63 0.74 -7.63 0.40
CA ASN A 63 -0.05 -8.27 1.46
C ASN A 63 0.32 -7.78 2.88
N GLY A 64 0.97 -6.63 2.98
CA GLY A 64 1.55 -6.08 4.20
C GLY A 64 2.48 -4.92 3.86
N VAL A 65 3.36 -4.58 4.80
CA VAL A 65 4.35 -3.52 4.60
C VAL A 65 5.76 -4.08 4.66
N LEU A 66 6.65 -3.49 3.87
CA LEU A 66 8.07 -3.78 3.83
C LEU A 66 8.86 -2.63 4.42
N SER A 67 9.95 -2.98 5.10
CA SER A 67 10.93 -2.00 5.57
C SER A 67 11.81 -1.56 4.39
N PRO A 68 12.38 -0.35 4.40
CA PRO A 68 13.21 0.15 3.30
C PRO A 68 14.42 -0.73 2.98
N ASP A 69 15.01 -1.42 3.97
CA ASP A 69 16.15 -2.32 3.79
C ASP A 69 15.82 -3.59 3.00
N GLU A 70 14.53 -3.91 2.84
CA GLU A 70 14.09 -5.03 2.00
C GLU A 70 14.08 -4.68 0.51
N ILE A 71 14.10 -3.38 0.17
CA ILE A 71 13.96 -2.86 -1.19
C ILE A 71 15.24 -2.13 -1.65
N TYR A 72 15.85 -1.37 -0.75
CA TYR A 72 16.95 -0.46 -1.05
C TYR A 72 18.28 -0.91 -0.44
N ASP A 73 19.39 -0.35 -0.92
CA ASP A 73 20.69 -0.52 -0.25
C ASP A 73 20.71 0.14 1.13
N GLU A 74 21.68 -0.25 1.96
CA GLU A 74 21.79 0.18 3.37
C GLU A 74 21.76 1.71 3.56
N THR A 75 22.42 2.48 2.68
CA THR A 75 22.48 3.95 2.81
C THR A 75 21.13 4.59 2.52
N THR A 76 20.50 4.13 1.44
CA THR A 76 19.18 4.57 1.00
C THR A 76 18.11 4.19 2.03
N ALA A 77 18.18 2.97 2.56
CA ALA A 77 17.27 2.46 3.58
C ALA A 77 17.35 3.28 4.88
N GLU A 78 18.55 3.67 5.32
CA GLU A 78 18.73 4.51 6.51
C GLU A 78 18.01 5.87 6.35
N SER A 79 18.09 6.48 5.16
CA SER A 79 17.41 7.76 4.88
C SER A 79 15.89 7.68 4.80
N LEU A 80 15.34 6.47 4.65
CA LEU A 80 13.91 6.20 4.56
C LEU A 80 13.37 5.44 5.78
N SER A 81 14.14 5.37 6.87
CA SER A 81 13.81 4.55 8.05
C SER A 81 12.45 4.85 8.70
N ASP A 82 11.87 6.00 8.41
CA ASP A 82 10.54 6.42 8.87
C ASP A 82 9.41 6.01 7.90
N ILE A 83 9.70 5.27 6.83
CA ILE A 83 8.74 4.86 5.81
C ILE A 83 8.52 3.34 5.84
N LEU A 84 7.26 2.92 5.81
CA LEU A 84 6.87 1.53 5.59
C LEU A 84 6.17 1.39 4.24
N ILE A 85 6.71 0.57 3.35
CA ILE A 85 6.32 0.51 1.93
C ILE A 85 5.22 -0.53 1.75
N PHE A 86 4.10 -0.15 1.13
CA PHE A 86 2.94 -1.04 0.93
C PHE A 86 2.69 -1.41 -0.53
N GLY A 87 3.44 -0.83 -1.47
CA GLY A 87 3.28 -1.13 -2.89
C GLY A 87 4.17 -0.27 -3.79
N ASP A 88 4.18 -0.58 -5.08
CA ASP A 88 5.01 0.08 -6.09
C ASP A 88 4.36 0.09 -7.48
N ASP A 89 4.86 0.95 -8.37
CA ASP A 89 4.39 1.05 -9.76
C ASP A 89 5.12 0.13 -10.76
N MET A 90 5.97 -0.77 -10.27
CA MET A 90 6.84 -1.66 -11.03
C MET A 90 7.82 -0.96 -11.98
N GLN A 91 7.95 0.37 -11.88
CA GLN A 91 8.84 1.22 -12.66
C GLN A 91 9.83 2.00 -11.78
N GLY A 92 9.75 1.81 -10.46
CA GLY A 92 10.71 2.28 -9.46
C GLY A 92 10.09 3.16 -8.38
N PHE A 93 8.89 3.70 -8.59
CA PHE A 93 8.22 4.48 -7.56
C PHE A 93 7.57 3.56 -6.54
N CYS A 94 7.92 3.76 -5.26
CA CYS A 94 7.32 3.05 -4.15
C CYS A 94 6.34 3.97 -3.41
N SER A 95 5.20 3.43 -2.97
CA SER A 95 4.32 4.13 -2.03
C SER A 95 4.40 3.50 -0.65
N GLY A 96 4.39 4.35 0.37
CA GLY A 96 4.51 3.93 1.75
C GLY A 96 3.75 4.82 2.72
N PHE A 97 3.82 4.48 3.99
CA PHE A 97 3.32 5.28 5.09
C PHE A 97 4.48 5.98 5.79
N ASP A 98 4.33 7.28 6.05
CA ASP A 98 5.20 8.04 6.93
C ASP A 98 4.84 7.76 8.39
N VAL A 99 5.62 6.91 9.07
CA VAL A 99 5.29 6.40 10.41
C VAL A 99 5.48 7.44 11.51
N GLU A 100 6.29 8.47 11.26
CA GLU A 100 6.53 9.56 12.21
C GLU A 100 5.48 10.69 12.06
N HIS A 101 5.02 10.96 10.84
CA HIS A 101 4.13 12.09 10.53
C HIS A 101 2.68 11.67 10.27
N GLY A 102 2.14 10.84 11.16
CA GLY A 102 0.71 10.56 11.20
C GLY A 102 0.21 9.56 10.15
N TRP A 103 1.09 8.70 9.64
CA TRP A 103 0.76 7.61 8.72
C TRP A 103 0.12 8.08 7.40
N SER A 104 0.49 9.28 6.96
CA SER A 104 0.11 9.74 5.63
C SER A 104 0.76 8.90 4.55
N VAL A 105 0.11 8.83 3.39
CA VAL A 105 0.65 8.15 2.22
C VAL A 105 1.72 9.04 1.58
N VAL A 106 2.87 8.45 1.32
CA VAL A 106 3.99 9.07 0.60
C VAL A 106 4.33 8.28 -0.66
N GLU A 107 4.99 8.95 -1.59
CA GLU A 107 5.61 8.35 -2.78
C GLU A 107 7.11 8.65 -2.73
N VAL A 108 7.93 7.62 -2.91
CA VAL A 108 9.40 7.68 -2.95
C VAL A 108 9.85 7.74 -4.41
N ASP A 109 10.67 8.73 -4.75
CA ASP A 109 11.27 8.87 -6.08
C ASP A 109 12.50 7.96 -6.23
N PRO A 110 12.59 7.11 -7.26
CA PRO A 110 13.71 6.20 -7.44
C PRO A 110 15.03 6.89 -7.81
N ILE A 111 15.01 8.14 -8.23
CA ILE A 111 16.19 8.85 -8.75
C ILE A 111 16.97 9.50 -7.62
N ASP A 112 16.30 10.25 -6.76
CA ASP A 112 16.93 11.01 -5.68
C ASP A 112 16.56 10.52 -4.28
N VAL A 113 15.70 9.50 -4.18
CA VAL A 113 15.27 8.87 -2.92
C VAL A 113 14.52 9.85 -2.01
N SER A 114 14.11 11.01 -2.53
CA SER A 114 13.21 11.89 -1.80
C SER A 114 11.82 11.27 -1.75
N TYR A 115 11.09 11.53 -0.68
CA TYR A 115 9.69 11.17 -0.58
C TYR A 115 8.83 12.42 -0.39
N ARG A 116 7.60 12.35 -0.90
CA ARG A 116 6.61 13.42 -0.74
C ARG A 116 5.30 12.83 -0.29
N LYS A 117 4.62 13.54 0.60
CA LYS A 117 3.23 13.24 0.96
C LYS A 117 2.32 13.41 -0.25
N THR A 118 1.47 12.41 -0.49
CA THR A 118 0.49 12.39 -1.59
C THR A 118 -0.94 12.39 -1.09
N PHE A 119 -1.25 11.62 -0.04
CA PHE A 119 -2.60 11.54 0.55
C PHE A 119 -2.55 11.51 2.09
N ASP A 120 -3.64 11.93 2.73
CA ASP A 120 -3.78 11.85 4.19
C ASP A 120 -4.08 10.43 4.67
N CYS A 121 -4.71 9.58 3.85
CA CYS A 121 -5.05 8.20 4.20
C CYS A 121 -4.96 7.25 2.98
N PHE A 122 -4.86 5.95 3.25
CA PHE A 122 -4.74 4.92 2.22
C PHE A 122 -6.00 4.82 1.36
N SER A 123 -7.16 4.99 1.97
CA SER A 123 -8.44 4.84 1.30
C SER A 123 -8.69 5.89 0.20
N ASP A 124 -8.11 7.08 0.33
CA ASP A 124 -8.10 8.11 -0.72
C ASP A 124 -7.11 7.76 -1.83
N PHE A 125 -5.90 7.33 -1.46
CA PHE A 125 -4.87 6.89 -2.39
C PHE A 125 -5.38 5.79 -3.33
N VAL A 126 -5.95 4.71 -2.80
CA VAL A 126 -6.35 3.56 -3.63
C VAL A 126 -7.50 3.91 -4.57
N ARG A 127 -8.43 4.76 -4.11
CA ARG A 127 -9.53 5.26 -4.95
C ARG A 127 -9.05 6.20 -6.04
N ASP A 128 -8.03 7.00 -5.77
CA ASP A 128 -7.42 7.85 -6.79
C ASP A 128 -6.66 7.01 -7.82
N LYS A 129 -5.85 6.04 -7.37
CA LYS A 129 -5.13 5.11 -8.27
C LYS A 129 -6.07 4.39 -9.23
N LEU A 130 -7.22 3.93 -8.75
CA LEU A 130 -8.22 3.28 -9.60
C LEU A 130 -8.82 4.19 -10.67
N LYS A 131 -8.86 5.52 -10.49
CA LYS A 131 -9.37 6.46 -11.51
C LYS A 131 -8.36 6.71 -12.64
N LEU A 132 -7.08 6.48 -12.39
CA LEU A 132 -5.99 6.78 -13.31
C LEU A 132 -5.64 5.62 -14.25
N ILE A 133 -6.22 4.45 -14.02
CA ILE A 133 -5.98 3.22 -14.78
C ILE A 133 -7.20 2.87 -15.64
#